data_AF-A0A2S8BKS8-F1
#
_entry.id   AF-A0A2S8BKS8-F1
#
_cell.length_a   1.000
_cell.length_b   1.000
_cell.length_c   1.000
_cell.angle_alpha   90.00
_cell.angle_beta   90.00
_cell.angle_gamma   90.00
#
_symmetry.space_group_name_H-M   'P 1'
#
loop_
_entity.id
_entity.type
_entity.pdbx_description
1 polymer ?
#
loop_
_entity_poly.entity_id
_entity_poly.type
_entity_poly.pdbx_seq_one_letter_code
_entity_poly.pdbx_strand_id
1 'polypeptide(L)'
;MTLCDAGPLVALIDADEADHETCALALRTLALPLVTTWPTFTEAMYLLGRAGGSAGQQALWKLLLSRRLKIAELSRTAVERSATLMVKYADRPMDLADATLVALAEERGERRIFTLDDDFRVYRIHGRTRFEIIPS
;
A
#
# COMPACT_ATOMS: atom_id res chain seq x y z
N MET A 1 5.76 4.53 -10.93
CA MET A 1 4.45 4.83 -10.31
C MET A 1 4.63 4.98 -8.82
N THR A 2 3.56 5.23 -8.06
CA THR A 2 3.64 5.23 -6.59
C THR A 2 2.85 4.04 -6.09
N LEU A 3 3.54 3.15 -5.36
CA LEU A 3 2.87 2.07 -4.65
C LEU A 3 2.03 2.67 -3.51
N CYS A 4 0.87 2.11 -3.21
CA CYS A 4 -0.02 2.61 -2.18
C CYS A 4 -0.43 1.48 -1.26
N ASP A 5 -0.20 1.73 0.01
CA ASP A 5 -0.50 0.86 1.13
C ASP A 5 -1.93 1.06 1.66
N ALA A 6 -2.39 0.18 2.55
CA ALA A 6 -3.74 0.18 3.08
C ALA A 6 -4.00 1.43 3.93
N GLY A 7 -3.05 1.81 4.80
CA GLY A 7 -3.18 2.97 5.69
C GLY A 7 -3.61 4.25 4.96
N PRO A 8 -2.85 4.72 3.95
CA PRO A 8 -3.26 5.87 3.15
C PRO A 8 -4.59 5.71 2.41
N LEU A 9 -4.93 4.51 1.94
CA LEU A 9 -6.24 4.28 1.30
C LEU A 9 -7.38 4.49 2.28
N VAL A 10 -7.22 4.02 3.53
CA VAL A 10 -8.19 4.23 4.61
C VAL A 10 -8.25 5.70 4.97
N ALA A 11 -7.11 6.33 5.27
CA ALA A 11 -7.03 7.74 5.66
C ALA A 11 -7.56 8.70 4.59
N LEU A 12 -7.43 8.39 3.29
CA LEU A 12 -8.01 9.22 2.22
C LEU A 12 -9.54 9.12 2.13
N ILE A 13 -10.13 8.03 2.61
CA ILE A 13 -11.57 7.76 2.48
C ILE A 13 -12.32 8.13 3.76
N ASP A 14 -11.74 7.79 4.91
CA ASP A 14 -12.28 8.13 6.21
C ASP A 14 -11.80 9.53 6.61
N ALA A 15 -12.73 10.47 6.71
CA ALA A 15 -12.43 11.86 7.07
C ALA A 15 -12.15 12.04 8.58
N ASP A 16 -12.52 11.05 9.39
CA ASP A 16 -12.27 11.06 10.84
C ASP A 16 -10.92 10.42 11.20
N GLU A 17 -10.21 9.82 10.23
CA GLU A 17 -8.85 9.33 10.42
C GLU A 17 -7.88 10.47 10.72
N ALA A 18 -7.01 10.27 11.72
CA ALA A 18 -6.11 11.32 12.20
C ALA A 18 -5.14 11.80 11.10
N ASP A 19 -4.76 10.90 10.20
CA ASP A 19 -3.84 11.18 9.09
C ASP A 19 -4.55 11.64 7.81
N HIS A 20 -5.88 11.86 7.82
CA HIS A 20 -6.66 12.26 6.65
C HIS A 20 -6.06 13.45 5.91
N GLU A 21 -5.85 14.56 6.62
CA GLU A 21 -5.34 15.81 6.03
C GLU A 21 -3.92 15.65 5.48
N THR A 22 -3.07 14.91 6.20
CA THR A 22 -1.70 14.62 5.81
C THR A 22 -1.67 13.80 4.51
N CYS A 23 -2.49 12.76 4.43
CA CYS A 23 -2.64 11.93 3.24
C CYS A 23 -3.26 12.71 2.07
N ALA A 24 -4.28 13.53 2.32
CA ALA A 24 -4.94 14.36 1.30
C ALA A 24 -3.97 15.38 0.68
N LEU A 25 -3.14 16.02 1.50
CA LEU A 25 -2.10 16.94 1.02
C LEU A 25 -1.03 16.20 0.20
N ALA A 26 -0.55 15.07 0.70
CA ALA A 26 0.43 14.24 0.00
C ALA A 26 -0.08 13.80 -1.38
N LEU A 27 -1.35 13.35 -1.47
CA LEU A 27 -1.97 12.90 -2.71
C LEU A 27 -1.93 13.94 -3.83
N ARG A 28 -1.99 15.24 -3.49
CA ARG A 28 -1.91 16.34 -4.47
C ARG A 28 -0.57 16.40 -5.20
N THR A 29 0.47 15.80 -4.63
CA THR A 29 1.82 15.73 -5.21
C THR A 29 2.07 14.45 -6.00
N LEU A 30 1.16 13.47 -5.92
CA LEU A 30 1.32 12.15 -6.51
C LEU A 30 0.72 12.08 -7.91
N ALA A 31 1.41 11.39 -8.80
CA ALA A 31 0.86 11.03 -10.10
C ALA A 31 -0.07 9.83 -9.97
N LEU A 32 -1.28 9.94 -10.53
CA LEU A 32 -2.24 8.84 -10.61
C LEU A 32 -2.03 8.02 -11.91
N PRO A 33 -2.42 6.73 -11.92
CA PRO A 33 -2.99 5.97 -10.80
C PRO A 33 -1.96 5.60 -9.73
N LEU A 34 -2.42 5.51 -8.49
CA LEU A 34 -1.72 4.78 -7.45
C LEU A 34 -1.79 3.28 -7.74
N VAL A 35 -0.79 2.52 -7.31
CA VAL A 35 -0.71 1.07 -7.55
C VAL A 35 -0.71 0.33 -6.23
N THR A 36 -1.59 -0.65 -6.06
CA THR A 36 -1.65 -1.50 -4.86
C THR A 36 -1.71 -2.99 -5.24
N THR A 37 -1.84 -3.89 -4.27
CA THR A 37 -2.01 -5.34 -4.49
C THR A 37 -3.34 -5.81 -3.91
N TRP A 38 -3.77 -7.03 -4.28
CA TRP A 38 -5.00 -7.60 -3.71
C TRP A 38 -4.94 -7.77 -2.18
N PRO A 39 -3.83 -8.21 -1.56
CA PRO A 39 -3.73 -8.25 -0.10
C PRO A 39 -3.91 -6.89 0.57
N THR A 40 -3.19 -5.86 0.11
CA THR A 40 -3.33 -4.48 0.62
C THR A 40 -4.74 -3.93 0.41
N PHE A 41 -5.34 -4.17 -0.76
CA PHE A 41 -6.72 -3.76 -1.04
C PHE A 41 -7.73 -4.48 -0.13
N THR A 42 -7.49 -5.76 0.16
CA THR A 42 -8.33 -6.56 1.06
C THR A 42 -8.26 -6.06 2.49
N GLU A 43 -7.07 -5.72 2.96
CA GLU A 43 -6.87 -5.09 4.26
C GLU A 43 -7.58 -3.75 4.36
N ALA A 44 -7.39 -2.86 3.38
CA ALA A 44 -8.10 -1.57 3.34
C ALA A 44 -9.64 -1.76 3.34
N MET A 45 -10.15 -2.75 2.59
CA MET A 45 -11.57 -3.11 2.60
C MET A 45 -12.05 -3.57 3.99
N TYR A 46 -11.24 -4.34 4.69
CA TYR A 46 -11.54 -4.80 6.05
C TYR A 46 -11.60 -3.62 7.03
N LEU A 47 -10.59 -2.76 7.03
CA LEU A 47 -10.48 -1.59 7.91
C LEU A 47 -11.62 -0.60 7.65
N LEU A 48 -11.90 -0.26 6.39
CA LEU A 48 -13.02 0.62 6.03
C LEU A 48 -14.38 0.04 6.41
N GLY A 49 -14.54 -1.29 6.32
CA GLY A 49 -15.75 -1.96 6.78
C GLY A 49 -15.97 -1.82 8.29
N ARG A 50 -14.88 -1.75 9.08
CA ARG A 50 -14.92 -1.56 10.53
C ARG A 50 -15.18 -0.11 10.93
N ALA A 51 -14.60 0.86 10.22
CA ALA A 51 -14.70 2.28 10.54
C ALA A 51 -15.94 2.95 9.92
N GLY A 52 -16.07 2.87 8.58
CA GLY A 52 -17.12 3.56 7.80
C GLY A 52 -18.19 2.63 7.21
N GLY A 53 -18.15 1.34 7.53
CA GLY A 53 -19.10 0.35 7.02
C GLY A 53 -19.08 0.21 5.49
N SER A 54 -20.24 -0.10 4.92
CA SER A 54 -20.37 -0.32 3.47
C SER A 54 -20.09 0.94 2.64
N ALA A 55 -20.28 2.13 3.20
CA ALA A 55 -20.01 3.39 2.51
C ALA A 55 -18.50 3.59 2.26
N GLY A 56 -17.66 3.30 3.25
CA GLY A 56 -16.20 3.35 3.10
C GLY A 56 -15.70 2.35 2.05
N GLN A 57 -16.18 1.11 2.11
CA GLN A 57 -15.84 0.08 1.12
C GLN A 57 -16.27 0.47 -0.31
N GLN A 58 -17.46 1.06 -0.47
CA GLN A 58 -17.92 1.57 -1.76
C GLN A 58 -17.05 2.73 -2.26
N ALA A 59 -16.57 3.61 -1.38
CA ALA A 59 -15.64 4.66 -1.76
C ALA A 59 -14.31 4.09 -2.29
N LEU A 60 -13.78 3.03 -1.67
CA LEU A 60 -12.58 2.36 -2.17
C LEU A 60 -12.81 1.71 -3.55
N TRP A 61 -13.96 1.08 -3.77
CA TRP A 61 -14.34 0.60 -5.10
C TRP A 61 -14.40 1.72 -6.13
N LYS A 62 -14.94 2.90 -5.78
CA LYS A 62 -14.97 4.06 -6.69
C LYS A 62 -13.57 4.50 -7.12
N LEU A 63 -12.56 4.44 -6.24
CA LEU A 63 -11.17 4.75 -6.61
C LEU A 63 -10.63 3.78 -7.66
N LEU A 64 -10.91 2.47 -7.50
CA LEU A 64 -10.50 1.44 -8.45
C LEU A 64 -11.23 1.60 -9.80
N LEU A 65 -12.56 1.72 -9.77
CA LEU A 65 -13.39 1.80 -10.98
C LEU A 65 -13.16 3.10 -11.77
N SER A 66 -12.82 4.20 -11.09
CA SER A 66 -12.42 5.46 -11.72
C SER A 66 -10.97 5.49 -12.23
N ARG A 67 -10.23 4.38 -12.09
CA ARG A 67 -8.81 4.25 -12.47
C ARG A 67 -7.89 5.23 -11.76
N ARG A 68 -8.27 5.70 -10.57
CA ARG A 68 -7.39 6.48 -9.67
C ARG A 68 -6.50 5.56 -8.83
N LEU A 69 -6.98 4.34 -8.58
CA LEU A 69 -6.24 3.22 -8.00
C LEU A 69 -6.18 2.08 -9.03
N LYS A 70 -5.06 1.36 -9.07
CA LYS A 70 -4.89 0.15 -9.87
C LYS A 70 -4.39 -0.97 -8.97
N ILE A 71 -5.04 -2.12 -9.01
CA ILE A 71 -4.50 -3.34 -8.40
C ILE A 71 -3.55 -4.00 -9.41
N ALA A 72 -2.31 -4.22 -8.99
CA ALA A 72 -1.32 -4.92 -9.77
C ALA A 72 -1.54 -6.43 -9.69
N GLU A 73 -1.46 -7.10 -10.85
CA GLU A 73 -1.29 -8.54 -10.88
C GLU A 73 0.11 -8.90 -10.37
N LEU A 74 0.16 -9.90 -9.49
CA LEU A 74 1.40 -10.45 -8.96
C LEU A 74 1.84 -11.61 -9.83
N SER A 75 3.09 -11.57 -10.30
CA SER A 75 3.69 -12.73 -10.96
C SER A 75 3.91 -13.87 -9.98
N ARG A 76 4.14 -15.08 -10.50
CA ARG A 76 4.55 -16.23 -9.68
C ARG A 76 5.82 -15.91 -8.87
N THR A 77 6.77 -15.20 -9.47
CA THR A 77 8.01 -14.80 -8.81
C THR A 77 7.74 -13.81 -7.67
N ALA A 78 6.85 -12.84 -7.86
CA ALA A 78 6.47 -11.90 -6.81
C ALA A 78 5.77 -12.62 -5.63
N VAL A 79 4.95 -13.63 -5.91
CA VAL A 79 4.31 -14.45 -4.87
C VAL A 79 5.34 -15.26 -4.07
N GLU A 80 6.24 -15.98 -4.73
CA GLU A 80 7.33 -16.72 -4.06
C GLU A 80 8.25 -15.79 -3.26
N ARG A 81 8.50 -14.59 -3.82
CA ARG A 81 9.30 -13.57 -3.17
C ARG A 81 8.63 -13.04 -1.91
N SER A 82 7.32 -12.83 -1.92
CA SER A 82 6.54 -12.40 -0.75
C SER A 82 6.71 -13.37 0.41
N ALA A 83 6.59 -14.68 0.18
CA ALA A 83 6.83 -15.70 1.20
C ALA A 83 8.26 -15.64 1.78
N THR A 84 9.25 -15.41 0.93
CA THR A 84 10.65 -15.26 1.36
C THR A 84 10.86 -13.99 2.21
N LEU A 85 10.19 -12.89 1.85
CA LEU A 85 10.28 -11.62 2.59
C LEU A 85 9.69 -11.74 3.99
N MET A 86 8.56 -12.42 4.14
CA MET A 86 7.94 -12.64 5.46
C MET A 86 8.84 -13.47 6.39
N VAL A 87 9.60 -14.44 5.86
CA VAL A 87 10.62 -15.16 6.63
C VAL A 87 11.80 -14.25 6.99
N LYS A 88 12.25 -13.43 6.03
CA LYS A 88 13.40 -12.53 6.20
C LYS A 88 13.17 -11.50 7.31
N TYR A 89 11.97 -10.92 7.38
CA TYR A 89 11.61 -9.89 8.35
C TYR A 89 10.82 -10.48 9.53
N ALA A 90 10.96 -11.78 9.85
CA ALA A 90 10.18 -12.40 10.94
C ALA A 90 10.40 -11.77 12.33
N ASP A 91 11.46 -10.97 12.51
CA ASP A 91 11.75 -10.18 13.72
C ASP A 91 10.84 -8.95 13.87
N ARG A 92 10.24 -8.49 12.78
CA ARG A 92 9.18 -7.48 12.71
C ARG A 92 8.06 -8.05 11.85
N PRO A 93 7.07 -8.74 12.43
CA PRO A 93 6.20 -9.67 11.70
C PRO A 93 5.51 -9.00 10.51
N MET A 94 6.19 -9.06 9.36
CA MET A 94 5.77 -8.49 8.10
C MET A 94 4.53 -9.22 7.64
N ASP A 95 3.48 -8.47 7.36
CA ASP A 95 2.25 -9.06 6.86
C ASP A 95 2.31 -9.36 5.36
N LEU A 96 1.24 -9.94 4.84
CA LEU A 96 1.13 -10.27 3.43
C LEU A 96 0.97 -9.02 2.54
N ALA A 97 0.33 -7.96 3.03
CA ALA A 97 0.13 -6.72 2.29
C ALA A 97 1.48 -6.10 1.97
N ASP A 98 2.28 -5.85 3.00
CA ASP A 98 3.65 -5.36 2.91
C ASP A 98 4.51 -6.24 2.01
N ALA A 99 4.48 -7.56 2.25
CA ALA A 99 5.33 -8.49 1.52
C ALA A 99 5.07 -8.43 0.01
N THR A 100 3.80 -8.30 -0.38
CA THR A 100 3.43 -8.17 -1.80
C THR A 100 3.79 -6.81 -2.39
N LEU A 101 3.68 -5.72 -1.63
CA LEU A 101 4.12 -4.39 -2.09
C LEU A 101 5.64 -4.34 -2.28
N VAL A 102 6.41 -4.91 -1.35
CA VAL A 102 7.88 -4.98 -1.45
C VAL A 102 8.30 -5.89 -2.61
N ALA A 103 7.68 -7.06 -2.77
CA ALA A 103 7.97 -7.94 -3.89
C ALA A 103 7.64 -7.30 -5.25
N LEU A 104 6.53 -6.56 -5.33
CA LEU A 104 6.15 -5.81 -6.52
C LEU A 104 7.12 -4.66 -6.82
N ALA A 105 7.59 -3.96 -5.78
CA ALA A 105 8.61 -2.92 -5.88
C ALA A 105 9.92 -3.47 -6.47
N GLU A 106 10.37 -4.63 -5.94
CA GLU A 106 11.52 -5.36 -6.46
C GLU A 106 11.33 -5.76 -7.92
N GLU A 107 10.19 -6.32 -8.29
CA GLU A 107 9.94 -6.77 -9.66
C GLU A 107 9.91 -5.62 -10.69
N ARG A 108 9.30 -4.49 -10.33
CA ARG A 108 9.06 -3.37 -11.26
C ARG A 108 10.08 -2.25 -11.15
N GLY A 109 11.02 -2.33 -10.22
CA GLY A 109 11.97 -1.27 -9.92
C GLY A 109 11.33 0.00 -9.36
N GLU A 110 10.15 -0.12 -8.73
CA GLU A 110 9.42 1.00 -8.16
C GLU A 110 9.98 1.34 -6.78
N ARG A 111 10.24 2.63 -6.53
CA ARG A 111 10.87 3.09 -5.28
C ARG A 111 9.97 3.92 -4.38
N ARG A 112 8.94 4.54 -4.95
CA ARG A 112 8.02 5.40 -4.22
C ARG A 112 6.90 4.57 -3.63
N ILE A 113 6.65 4.78 -2.36
CA ILE A 113 5.50 4.20 -1.67
C ILE A 113 4.78 5.27 -0.85
N PHE A 114 3.48 5.30 -1.01
CA PHE A 114 2.56 6.01 -0.15
C PHE A 114 2.15 5.05 0.97
N THR A 115 2.65 5.27 2.17
CA THR A 115 2.37 4.46 3.37
C THR A 115 2.52 5.32 4.61
N LEU A 116 1.81 4.95 5.68
CA LEU A 116 1.96 5.48 7.03
C LEU A 116 2.71 4.51 7.94
N ASP A 117 3.08 3.33 7.43
CA ASP A 117 3.78 2.30 8.18
C ASP A 117 5.30 2.54 8.18
N ASP A 118 5.85 2.66 9.40
CA ASP A 118 7.27 2.88 9.63
C ASP A 118 8.13 1.65 9.30
N ASP A 119 7.57 0.44 9.17
CA ASP A 119 8.33 -0.74 8.79
C ASP A 119 8.89 -0.64 7.36
N PHE A 120 8.28 0.16 6.48
CA PHE A 120 8.87 0.51 5.18
C PHE A 120 10.18 1.31 5.28
N ARG A 121 10.50 1.91 6.45
CA ARG A 121 11.82 2.50 6.72
C ARG A 121 12.89 1.43 6.93
N VAL A 122 12.50 0.21 7.30
CA VAL A 122 13.36 -0.95 7.53
C VAL A 122 13.45 -1.82 6.28
N TYR A 123 12.33 -2.03 5.58
CA TYR A 123 12.31 -2.82 4.36
C TYR A 123 13.25 -2.26 3.28
N ARG A 124 13.78 -3.15 2.45
CA ARG A 124 14.75 -2.84 1.41
C ARG A 124 14.40 -3.53 0.10
N ILE A 125 14.36 -2.77 -0.98
CA ILE A 125 14.22 -3.27 -2.35
C ILE A 125 15.53 -3.98 -2.72
N HIS A 126 15.43 -5.26 -3.06
CA HIS A 126 16.54 -6.19 -3.30
C HIS A 126 17.54 -6.23 -2.14
N GLY A 127 17.09 -5.98 -0.92
CA GLY A 127 17.94 -5.94 0.26
C GLY A 127 18.91 -4.76 0.35
N ARG A 128 18.85 -3.78 -0.58
CA ARG A 128 19.85 -2.71 -0.69
C ARG A 128 19.23 -1.32 -0.66
N THR A 129 18.21 -1.09 -1.47
CA THR A 129 17.67 0.26 -1.71
C THR A 129 16.54 0.57 -0.74
N ARG A 130 16.52 1.79 -0.20
CA ARG A 130 15.43 2.28 0.65
C ARG A 130 14.25 2.73 -0.20
N PHE A 131 13.05 2.61 0.35
CA PHE A 131 11.87 3.25 -0.21
C PHE A 131 11.94 4.78 -0.08
N GLU A 132 11.36 5.45 -1.06
CA GLU A 132 10.97 6.86 -0.98
C GLU A 132 9.55 6.90 -0.41
N ILE A 133 9.47 7.05 0.91
CA ILE A 133 8.20 7.05 1.66
C ILE A 133 7.53 8.41 1.53
N ILE A 134 6.22 8.38 1.31
CA ILE A 134 5.36 9.53 1.17
C ILE A 134 4.16 9.29 2.09
N PRO A 135 3.69 10.28 2.89
CA PRO A 135 4.36 11.54 3.19
C PRO A 135 5.69 11.33 3.92
N SER A 136 6.63 12.25 3.74
CA SER A 136 7.98 12.19 4.31
C SER A 136 8.08 12.85 5.68
#